data_AF-A0A527YPQ6-F1
#
_entry.id   AF-A0A527YPQ6-F1
#
_cell.length_a   1.000
_cell.length_b   1.000
_cell.length_c   1.000
_cell.angle_alpha   90.00
_cell.angle_beta   90.00
_cell.angle_gamma   90.00
#
_symmetry.space_group_name_H-M   'P 1'
#
loop_
_entity.id
_entity.type
_entity.pdbx_description
1 polymer ?
#
loop_
_entity_poly.entity_id
_entity_poly.type
_entity_poly.pdbx_seq_one_letter_code
_entity_poly.pdbx_strand_id
1 'polypeptide(L)' 'EDTDWHRLGKERFADEVAERLYKLAHRGAFKEMVLIAPPQVLGDMRRKLHKEVAEKITVEIPKTLTNHTID' A
#
# COMPACT_ATOMS: atom_id res chain seq x y z
N GLU A 1 -13.48 18.04 -12.10
CA GLU A 1 -12.12 17.86 -12.65
C GLU A 1 -11.05 17.52 -11.60
N ASP A 2 -11.43 17.28 -10.32
CA ASP A 2 -10.53 16.80 -9.25
C ASP A 2 -10.11 15.33 -9.34
N THR A 3 -10.85 14.52 -10.13
CA THR A 3 -10.67 13.07 -10.20
C THR A 3 -9.29 12.66 -10.71
N ASP A 4 -8.70 13.46 -11.62
CA ASP A 4 -7.41 13.13 -12.23
C ASP A 4 -6.23 13.43 -11.30
N TRP A 5 -6.25 14.54 -10.55
CA TRP A 5 -5.19 14.87 -9.59
C TRP A 5 -5.15 13.89 -8.41
N HIS A 6 -6.32 13.51 -7.90
CA HIS A 6 -6.41 12.50 -6.84
C HIS A 6 -6.00 11.10 -7.32
N ARG A 7 -6.31 10.73 -8.57
CA ARG A 7 -5.85 9.45 -9.14
C ARG A 7 -4.35 9.44 -9.39
N LEU A 8 -3.81 10.48 -10.01
CA LEU A 8 -2.38 10.61 -10.29
C LEU A 8 -1.56 10.62 -8.99
N GLY A 9 -2.06 11.32 -7.96
CA GLY A 9 -1.47 11.32 -6.63
C GLY A 9 -1.49 9.94 -5.97
N LYS A 10 -2.61 9.21 -6.05
CA LYS A 10 -2.72 7.85 -5.52
C LYS A 10 -1.81 6.86 -6.24
N GLU A 11 -1.69 6.96 -7.56
CA GLU A 11 -0.81 6.09 -8.33
C GLU A 11 0.66 6.29 -7.94
N ARG A 12 1.13 7.55 -7.93
CA ARG A 12 2.48 7.90 -7.50
C ARG A 12 2.76 7.47 -6.05
N PHE A 13 1.81 7.69 -5.16
CA PHE A 13 1.92 7.27 -3.77
C PHE A 13 2.12 5.76 -3.64
N ALA A 14 1.32 4.96 -4.36
CA ALA A 14 1.45 3.51 -4.33
C ALA A 14 2.81 3.04 -4.90
N ASP A 15 3.32 3.70 -5.94
CA ASP A 15 4.62 3.38 -6.54
C ASP A 15 5.78 3.71 -5.60
N GLU A 16 5.75 4.88 -4.95
CA GLU A 16 6.77 5.28 -3.97
C GLU A 16 6.79 4.35 -2.75
N VAL A 17 5.62 3.94 -2.26
CA VAL A 17 5.50 2.98 -1.15
C VAL A 17 6.04 1.61 -1.56
N ALA A 18 5.69 1.11 -2.75
CA ALA A 18 6.19 -0.18 -3.24
C ALA A 18 7.72 -0.18 -3.35
N GLU A 19 8.30 0.86 -3.96
CA GLU A 19 9.75 1.02 -4.11
C GLU A 19 10.47 1.09 -2.76
N ARG A 20 9.91 1.82 -1.80
CA ARG A 20 10.49 1.92 -0.45
C ARG A 20 10.44 0.60 0.30
N LEU A 21 9.30 -0.11 0.23
CA LEU A 21 9.15 -1.43 0.84
C LEU A 21 10.09 -2.45 0.20
N TYR A 22 10.31 -2.37 -1.11
CA TYR A 22 11.28 -3.22 -1.81
C TYR A 22 12.69 -3.04 -1.27
N LYS A 23 13.19 -1.80 -1.18
CA LYS A 23 14.52 -1.51 -0.63
C LYS A 23 14.68 -2.01 0.82
N LEU A 24 13.61 -1.92 1.61
CA LEU A 24 13.60 -2.40 2.99
C LEU A 24 13.57 -3.94 3.08
N ALA A 25 12.77 -4.60 2.25
CA ALA A 25 12.71 -6.05 2.18
C ALA A 25 14.03 -6.64 1.68
N HIS A 26 14.60 -6.04 0.63
CA HIS A 26 15.84 -6.48 0.01
C HIS A 26 17.05 -6.41 0.96
N ARG A 27 17.12 -5.35 1.78
CA ARG A 27 18.18 -5.23 2.81
C ARG A 27 17.90 -6.04 4.09
N GLY A 28 16.81 -6.81 4.12
CA GLY A 28 16.41 -7.61 5.28
C GLY A 28 15.97 -6.80 6.50
N ALA A 29 15.45 -5.58 6.30
CA ALA A 29 15.07 -4.69 7.40
C ALA A 29 13.89 -5.21 8.24
N PHE A 30 13.07 -6.08 7.65
CA PHE A 30 11.98 -6.77 8.32
C PHE A 30 11.86 -8.20 7.80
N LYS A 31 11.37 -9.09 8.64
CA LYS A 31 11.08 -10.49 8.27
C LYS A 31 9.61 -10.69 7.89
N GLU A 32 8.74 -9.94 8.54
CA GLU A 32 7.28 -10.02 8.40
C GLU A 32 6.69 -8.61 8.51
N MET A 33 5.58 -8.36 7.82
CA MET A 33 4.84 -7.10 7.89
C MET A 33 3.33 -7.32 7.81
N VAL A 34 2.59 -6.42 8.44
CA VAL A 34 1.13 -6.36 8.38
C VAL A 34 0.72 -5.13 7.57
N LEU A 35 -0.13 -5.31 6.57
CA LEU A 35 -0.60 -4.23 5.71
C LEU A 35 -2.04 -3.85 6.10
N ILE A 36 -2.26 -2.58 6.44
CA ILE A 36 -3.57 -2.06 6.86
C ILE A 36 -3.95 -0.90 5.93
N ALA A 37 -4.98 -1.08 5.11
CA ALA A 37 -5.46 -0.05 4.19
C ALA A 37 -6.93 -0.29 3.79
N PRO A 38 -7.62 0.69 3.16
CA PRO A 38 -8.92 0.46 2.55
C PRO A 38 -8.87 -0.66 1.50
N PRO A 39 -9.96 -1.42 1.29
CA PRO A 39 -9.98 -2.56 0.37
C PRO A 39 -9.48 -2.23 -1.05
N GLN A 40 -9.83 -1.05 -1.57
CA GLN A 40 -9.37 -0.61 -2.88
C GLN A 40 -7.86 -0.42 -2.94
N VAL A 41 -7.27 0.19 -1.91
CA VAL A 41 -5.82 0.43 -1.82
C VAL A 41 -5.06 -0.89 -1.69
N LEU A 42 -5.58 -1.84 -0.90
CA LEU A 42 -4.99 -3.19 -0.82
C LEU A 42 -4.97 -3.86 -2.20
N GLY A 43 -6.08 -3.77 -2.95
CA GLY A 43 -6.17 -4.28 -4.32
C GLY A 43 -5.15 -3.65 -5.27
N ASP A 44 -4.97 -2.33 -5.20
CA ASP A 44 -4.00 -1.60 -6.03
C ASP A 44 -2.56 -1.95 -5.65
N MET A 45 -2.27 -2.03 -4.34
CA MET A 45 -0.94 -2.41 -3.84
C MET A 45 -0.53 -3.82 -4.27
N ARG A 46 -1.44 -4.81 -4.26
CA ARG A 46 -1.13 -6.18 -4.73
C ARG A 46 -0.63 -6.22 -6.17
N ARG A 47 -1.07 -5.30 -7.02
CA ARG A 47 -0.64 -5.22 -8.44
C ARG A 47 0.73 -4.57 -8.59
N LYS A 48 1.14 -3.74 -7.63
CA LYS A 48 2.35 -2.91 -7.69
C LYS A 48 3.51 -3.46 -6.88
N LEU A 49 3.24 -4.21 -5.81
CA LEU A 49 4.28 -4.76 -4.95
C LEU A 49 5.11 -5.84 -5.66
N HIS A 50 6.42 -5.78 -5.47
CA HIS A 50 7.33 -6.83 -5.92
C HIS A 50 7.13 -8.11 -5.09
N LYS A 51 7.38 -9.27 -5.72
CA LYS A 51 7.21 -10.59 -5.10
C LYS A 51 7.92 -10.71 -3.75
N GLU A 52 9.15 -10.19 -3.67
CA GLU A 52 9.96 -10.18 -2.43
C GLU A 52 9.31 -9.43 -1.27
N VAL A 53 8.51 -8.39 -1.55
CA VAL A 53 7.77 -7.65 -0.53
C VAL A 53 6.48 -8.39 -0.18
N ALA A 54 5.76 -8.88 -1.19
CA ALA A 54 4.50 -9.61 -1.01
C ALA A 54 4.69 -10.86 -0.13
N GLU A 55 5.80 -11.59 -0.28
CA GLU A 55 6.14 -12.75 0.54
C GLU A 55 6.37 -12.42 2.02
N LYS A 56 6.62 -11.16 2.37
CA LYS A 56 6.81 -10.71 3.75
C LYS A 56 5.50 -10.27 4.39
N ILE A 57 4.42 -10.10 3.62
CA ILE A 57 3.11 -9.73 4.15
C ILE A 57 2.47 -10.96 4.78
N THR A 58 2.38 -10.97 6.11
CA THR A 58 1.77 -12.07 6.85
C THR A 58 0.27 -11.88 7.05
N VAL A 59 -0.19 -10.62 7.12
CA VAL A 59 -1.60 -10.28 7.30
C VAL A 59 -1.94 -9.02 6.52
N GLU A 60 -3.06 -9.05 5.80
CA GLU A 60 -3.72 -7.87 5.25
C GLU A 60 -5.01 -7.59 6.05
N ILE A 61 -5.13 -6.39 6.61
CA ILE A 61 -6.31 -5.96 7.37
C ILE A 61 -7.03 -4.87 6.58
N PRO A 62 -8.21 -5.16 6.00
CA PRO A 62 -9.02 -4.13 5.37
C PRO A 62 -9.56 -3.19 6.46
N LYS A 63 -9.22 -1.90 6.36
CA LYS A 63 -9.69 -0.89 7.31
C LYS A 63 -10.67 0.07 6.63
N THR A 64 -11.94 -0.03 6.99
CA THR A 64 -13.07 0.74 6.43
C THR A 64 -13.34 2.04 7.19
N LEU A 65 -12.32 2.68 7.77
CA LEU A 65 -12.48 3.97 8.50
C LEU A 65 -12.74 5.18 7.58
N THR A 66 -12.80 5.00 6.26
CA THR A 66 -12.91 6.07 5.27
C THR A 66 -14.27 6.79 5.21
N ASN A 67 -15.20 6.49 6.13
CA ASN A 67 -16.50 7.18 6.24
C ASN A 67 -16.69 7.96 7.56
N HIS A 68 -15.66 8.14 8.38
CA HIS A 68 -15.72 9.14 9.44
C HIS A 68 -15.28 10.49 8.88
N THR A 69 -16.24 11.40 8.66
CA THR A 69 -15.94 12.83 8.67
C THR A 69 -15.21 13.13 9.98
N ILE A 70 -14.03 13.74 9.88
CA ILE A 70 -13.43 14.42 11.02
C ILE A 70 -14.34 15.65 11.20
N ASP A 71 -15.17 15.61 12.24
CA ASP A 71 -15.90 16.77 12.74
C ASP A 71 -14.92 17.73 13.44
#